data_AF-A0A9X0WH87-F1
#
_entry.id   AF-A0A9X0WH87-F1
#
_cell.length_a   1.000
_cell.length_b   1.000
_cell.length_c   1.000
_cell.angle_alpha   90.00
_cell.angle_beta   90.00
_cell.angle_gamma   90.00
#
_symmetry.space_group_name_H-M   'P 1'
#
loop_
_entity.id
_entity.type
_entity.pdbx_description
1 polymer ?
#
loop_
_entity_poly.entity_id
_entity_poly.type
_entity_poly.pdbx_seq_one_letter_code
_entity_poly.pdbx_strand_id
1 'polypeptide(L)'
;MIQVKVSMKVTREPLKRTPVVLKLDADGSETPPILTDHEGVASFDLPPTSGKILVSGVERFDGRLDGKIPIELWSITQSEHDSKGLPGEFPVGSNAYPSMTTHAFTVEGREILTDSEGYLVDPSDWSEEFARTLAAHEGLTLSAEHWEVIRYLRASYAKHGTQATVRDMIAHFRRVWGGEQGSNHGLHQLFPRGGPQKQGNRLAGLLRIKGEH
;
A
#
# COMPACT_ATOMS: atom_id res chain seq x y z
N MET A 1 19.14 26.87 2.52
CA MET A 1 18.65 25.72 1.74
C MET A 1 18.09 24.70 2.73
N ILE A 2 16.82 24.35 2.55
CA ILE A 2 16.10 23.41 3.40
C ILE A 2 15.98 22.10 2.61
N GLN A 3 16.33 20.98 3.23
CA GLN A 3 16.23 19.66 2.62
C GLN A 3 15.37 18.73 3.47
N VAL A 4 14.41 18.07 2.86
CA VAL A 4 13.56 17.08 3.52
C VAL A 4 13.92 15.71 2.98
N LYS A 5 14.41 14.81 3.84
CA LYS A 5 14.71 13.42 3.46
C LYS A 5 13.58 12.51 3.94
N VAL A 6 12.87 11.88 3.01
CA VAL A 6 11.76 10.97 3.30
C VAL A 6 12.21 9.53 3.07
N SER A 7 12.02 8.67 4.07
CA SER A 7 12.39 7.25 4.00
C SER A 7 11.44 6.36 4.78
N MET A 8 11.40 5.08 4.41
CA MET A 8 10.71 4.04 5.18
C MET A 8 11.42 3.83 6.53
N LYS A 9 10.66 3.81 7.62
CA LYS A 9 11.21 3.64 8.97
C LYS A 9 11.78 2.25 9.21
N VAL A 10 11.14 1.22 8.65
CA VAL A 10 11.53 -0.19 8.84
C VAL A 10 12.71 -0.56 7.96
N THR A 11 12.63 -0.30 6.65
CA THR A 11 13.65 -0.70 5.68
C THR A 11 14.77 0.33 5.50
N ARG A 12 14.57 1.57 5.99
CA ARG A 12 15.42 2.74 5.74
C ARG A 12 15.56 3.12 4.26
N GLU A 13 14.73 2.53 3.40
CA GLU A 13 14.77 2.82 1.97
C GLU A 13 14.25 4.24 1.69
N PRO A 14 14.89 4.98 0.79
CA PRO A 14 14.44 6.31 0.39
C PRO A 14 13.10 6.22 -0.37
N LEU A 15 12.16 7.09 0.00
CA LEU A 15 10.87 7.19 -0.68
C LEU A 15 10.99 8.19 -1.83
N LYS A 16 10.93 7.67 -3.06
CA LYS A 16 11.14 8.42 -4.30
C LYS A 16 9.84 9.00 -4.84
N ARG A 17 9.92 10.14 -5.52
CA ARG A 17 8.78 10.85 -6.10
C ARG A 17 7.67 11.11 -5.08
N THR A 18 8.02 11.23 -3.82
CA THR A 18 7.10 11.58 -2.74
C THR A 18 6.97 13.10 -2.71
N PRO A 19 5.77 13.65 -2.88
CA PRO A 19 5.59 15.10 -2.85
C PRO A 19 5.80 15.64 -1.44
N VAL A 20 6.62 16.69 -1.33
CA VAL A 20 6.87 17.43 -0.11
C VAL A 20 6.46 18.88 -0.32
N VAL A 21 5.75 19.44 0.65
CA VAL A 21 5.33 20.84 0.70
C VAL A 21 5.77 21.41 2.03
N LEU A 22 6.30 22.64 2.02
CA LEU A 22 6.54 23.41 3.24
C LEU A 22 5.41 24.42 3.40
N LYS A 23 4.85 24.49 4.60
CA LYS A 23 3.93 25.56 5.01
C LYS A 23 4.66 26.46 5.98
N LEU A 24 4.84 27.74 5.63
CA LEU A 24 5.67 28.67 6.37
C LEU A 24 4.84 29.45 7.40
N ASP A 25 5.33 29.59 8.63
CA ASP A 25 4.58 30.30 9.69
C ASP A 25 4.55 31.81 9.47
N ALA A 26 5.58 32.37 8.83
CA ALA A 26 5.76 33.81 8.70
C ALA A 26 4.60 34.50 7.96
N ASP A 27 4.05 33.83 6.94
CA ASP A 27 2.99 34.34 6.07
C ASP A 27 1.86 33.32 5.81
N GLY A 28 1.96 32.12 6.38
CA GLY A 28 1.01 31.03 6.15
C GLY A 28 1.07 30.45 4.73
N SER A 29 2.05 30.84 3.92
CA SER A 29 2.16 30.41 2.53
C SER A 29 2.62 28.95 2.43
N GLU A 30 2.23 28.30 1.33
CA GLU A 30 2.66 26.94 1.00
C GLU A 30 3.52 26.95 -0.26
N THR A 31 4.63 26.21 -0.21
CA THR A 31 5.48 26.03 -1.40
C THR A 31 4.79 25.10 -2.40
N PRO A 32 5.08 25.21 -3.71
CA PRO A 32 4.73 24.16 -4.66
C PRO A 32 5.30 22.79 -4.23
N PRO A 33 4.61 21.67 -4.53
CA PRO A 33 5.09 20.35 -4.16
C PRO A 33 6.38 20.01 -4.91
N ILE A 34 7.43 19.69 -4.16
CA ILE A 34 8.69 19.18 -4.70
C ILE A 34 8.71 17.67 -4.51
N LEU A 35 8.89 16.94 -5.60
CA LEU A 35 9.03 15.49 -5.56
C LEU A 35 10.42 15.11 -5.06
N THR A 36 10.49 14.17 -4.12
CA THR A 36 11.76 13.60 -3.70
C THR A 36 12.49 12.91 -4.84
N ASP A 37 13.83 13.02 -4.84
CA ASP A 37 14.71 12.38 -5.81
C ASP A 37 14.92 10.87 -5.53
N HIS A 38 15.94 10.27 -6.16
CA HIS A 38 16.29 8.86 -5.96
C HIS A 38 16.83 8.54 -4.56
N GLU A 39 17.34 9.54 -3.84
CA GLU A 39 17.82 9.45 -2.46
C GLU A 39 16.71 9.81 -1.44
N GLY A 40 15.50 10.07 -1.91
CA GLY A 40 14.35 10.44 -1.08
C GLY A 40 14.42 11.88 -0.60
N VAL A 41 15.16 12.76 -1.27
CA VAL A 41 15.39 14.14 -0.84
C VAL A 41 14.58 15.13 -1.69
N ALA A 42 13.83 16.00 -1.04
CA ALA A 42 13.25 17.21 -1.63
C ALA A 42 14.05 18.43 -1.15
N SER A 43 14.50 19.28 -2.07
CA SER A 43 15.32 20.46 -1.76
C SER A 43 14.57 21.75 -2.07
N PHE A 44 14.52 22.66 -1.11
CA PHE A 44 13.89 23.96 -1.21
C PHE A 44 14.95 25.06 -1.11
N ASP A 45 15.00 25.93 -2.11
CA ASP A 45 15.89 27.09 -2.13
C ASP A 45 15.29 28.23 -1.30
N LEU A 46 15.22 28.01 0.01
CA LEU A 46 14.70 28.95 0.98
C LEU A 46 15.73 29.16 2.12
N PRO A 47 15.76 30.37 2.71
CA PRO A 47 16.51 30.61 3.95
C PRO A 47 15.88 29.85 5.12
N PRO A 48 16.62 29.62 6.22
CA PRO A 48 16.07 29.00 7.43
C PRO A 48 14.85 29.76 7.95
N THR A 49 13.81 29.01 8.34
CA THR A 49 12.52 29.56 8.77
C THR A 49 11.84 28.61 9.77
N SER A 50 10.59 28.86 10.13
CA SER A 50 9.74 27.93 10.87
C SER A 50 8.48 27.59 10.08
N GLY A 51 7.95 26.40 10.36
CA GLY A 51 6.69 25.96 9.81
C GLY A 51 6.56 24.45 9.79
N LYS A 52 5.65 24.00 8.92
CA LYS A 52 5.25 22.60 8.82
C LYS A 52 5.78 21.96 7.55
N ILE A 53 6.14 20.68 7.64
CA ILE A 53 6.48 19.86 6.48
C ILE A 53 5.32 18.91 6.23
N LEU A 54 4.74 19.02 5.05
CA LEU A 54 3.72 18.11 4.57
C LEU A 54 4.35 17.12 3.60
N VAL A 55 4.21 15.82 3.86
CA VAL A 55 4.66 14.75 2.97
C VAL A 55 3.44 14.00 2.48
N SER A 56 3.20 14.04 1.18
CA SER A 56 1.96 13.54 0.55
C SER A 56 0.70 14.21 1.12
N GLY A 57 0.78 15.51 1.39
CA GLY A 57 -0.34 16.31 1.91
C GLY A 57 -0.57 16.16 3.41
N VAL A 58 0.30 15.42 4.10
CA VAL A 58 0.16 15.14 5.53
C VAL A 58 1.26 15.83 6.30
N GLU A 59 0.91 16.60 7.33
CA GLU A 59 1.86 17.17 8.27
C GLU A 59 2.68 16.07 8.98
N ARG A 60 4.00 16.13 8.84
CA ARG A 60 4.97 15.18 9.44
C ARG A 60 5.91 15.82 10.44
N PHE A 61 5.97 17.13 10.42
CA PHE A 61 6.90 17.92 11.20
C PHE A 61 6.33 19.31 11.35
N ASP A 62 6.46 19.87 12.56
CA ASP A 62 6.16 21.25 12.88
C ASP A 62 7.34 21.78 13.71
N GLY A 63 7.95 22.88 13.26
CA GLY A 63 9.03 23.52 13.97
C GLY A 63 10.02 24.24 13.08
N ARG A 64 11.29 24.26 13.50
CA ARG A 64 12.36 24.97 12.77
C ARG A 64 12.73 24.21 11.49
N LEU A 65 12.63 24.89 10.36
CA LEU A 65 13.01 24.41 9.04
C LEU A 65 14.41 24.91 8.68
N ASP A 66 15.43 24.11 8.96
CA ASP A 66 16.84 24.45 8.73
C ASP A 66 17.66 23.20 8.39
N GLY A 67 18.58 23.33 7.44
CA GLY A 67 19.43 22.23 7.00
C GLY A 67 18.64 21.01 6.48
N LYS A 68 19.06 19.81 6.89
CA LYS A 68 18.47 18.53 6.46
C LYS A 68 17.60 17.93 7.56
N ILE A 69 16.34 17.71 7.22
CA ILE A 69 15.30 17.26 8.14
C ILE A 69 14.87 15.84 7.72
N PRO A 70 15.14 14.80 8.55
CA PRO A 70 14.72 13.44 8.25
C PRO A 70 13.25 13.22 8.64
N ILE A 71 12.48 12.64 7.74
CA ILE A 71 11.10 12.21 7.94
C ILE A 71 11.03 10.70 7.70
N GLU A 72 10.83 9.95 8.78
CA GLU A 72 10.71 8.49 8.73
C GLU A 72 9.24 8.07 8.74
N LEU A 73 8.82 7.35 7.70
CA LEU A 73 7.45 6.90 7.53
C LEU A 73 7.34 5.39 7.81
N TRP A 74 6.46 4.98 8.72
CA TRP A 74 6.14 3.55 8.92
C TRP A 74 5.43 2.95 7.70
N SER A 75 4.63 3.77 7.04
CA SER A 75 3.96 3.56 5.77
C SER A 75 3.79 4.93 5.12
N ILE A 76 3.64 4.97 3.80
CA ILE A 76 3.44 6.19 3.00
C ILE A 76 2.21 7.00 3.46
N THR A 77 1.35 6.45 4.33
CA THR A 77 -0.02 6.90 4.60
C THR A 77 -0.38 7.14 6.08
N GLN A 78 0.56 7.51 6.96
CA GLN A 78 0.15 8.03 8.28
C GLN A 78 -0.52 9.42 8.13
N SER A 79 -1.45 9.88 8.96
CA SER A 79 -1.81 11.31 9.16
C SER A 79 -2.52 11.49 10.49
N GLU A 80 -2.32 12.65 11.12
CA GLU A 80 -2.92 13.01 12.42
C GLU A 80 -4.38 13.46 12.31
N HIS A 81 -5.10 13.18 13.40
CA HIS A 81 -6.49 13.52 13.67
C HIS A 81 -6.72 15.03 13.67
N ASP A 82 -7.84 15.50 13.10
CA ASP A 82 -8.44 16.73 13.60
C ASP A 82 -9.98 16.72 13.54
N SER A 83 -10.57 17.31 14.56
CA SER A 83 -11.94 17.10 15.03
C SER A 83 -12.93 18.08 14.40
N LYS A 84 -13.42 17.87 13.17
CA LYS A 84 -14.59 18.62 12.62
C LYS A 84 -15.42 17.78 11.65
N GLY A 85 -16.51 17.20 12.15
CA GLY A 85 -17.39 16.27 11.44
C GLY A 85 -18.03 16.80 10.14
N LEU A 86 -17.44 16.43 9.01
CA LEU A 86 -17.96 16.51 7.64
C LEU A 86 -17.76 15.13 6.96
N PRO A 87 -18.56 14.75 5.95
CA PRO A 87 -18.51 13.42 5.33
C PRO A 87 -17.26 13.31 4.45
N GLY A 88 -16.18 12.87 5.08
CA GLY A 88 -14.86 12.75 4.48
C GLY A 88 -13.92 12.14 5.50
N GLU A 89 -14.20 10.93 5.93
CA GLU A 89 -13.28 10.17 6.78
C GLU A 89 -12.95 8.85 6.10
N PHE A 90 -11.72 8.76 5.57
CA PHE A 90 -11.00 7.49 5.56
C PHE A 90 -9.63 7.72 6.22
N PRO A 91 -9.51 7.48 7.53
CA PRO A 91 -8.25 7.53 8.24
C PRO A 91 -7.53 6.17 8.20
N VAL A 92 -6.23 6.26 7.91
CA VAL A 92 -5.15 5.26 8.13
C VAL A 92 -5.18 4.01 7.23
N GLY A 93 -4.02 3.65 6.66
CA GLY A 93 -3.85 2.39 5.89
C GLY A 93 -4.32 2.45 4.43
N SER A 94 -5.18 3.39 4.08
CA SER A 94 -5.69 3.61 2.72
C SER A 94 -4.61 4.00 1.69
N ASN A 95 -4.51 3.23 0.60
CA ASN A 95 -3.72 3.52 -0.60
C ASN A 95 -4.52 4.30 -1.66
N ALA A 96 -5.67 4.87 -1.31
CA ALA A 96 -6.48 5.62 -2.25
C ALA A 96 -5.85 6.99 -2.60
N TYR A 97 -5.83 7.32 -3.89
CA TYR A 97 -5.40 8.62 -4.41
C TYR A 97 -6.59 9.36 -5.04
N PRO A 98 -6.59 10.70 -5.17
CA PRO A 98 -7.75 11.49 -5.59
C PRO A 98 -8.35 11.13 -6.96
N SER A 99 -7.61 10.45 -7.84
CA SER A 99 -8.06 9.98 -9.15
C SER A 99 -8.31 8.47 -9.21
N MET A 100 -8.21 7.76 -8.08
CA MET A 100 -8.38 6.31 -8.02
C MET A 100 -9.86 5.95 -8.00
N THR A 101 -10.29 5.12 -8.95
CA THR A 101 -11.64 4.53 -8.91
C THR A 101 -11.66 3.42 -7.87
N THR A 102 -12.65 3.45 -6.98
CA THR A 102 -12.81 2.47 -5.90
C THR A 102 -14.13 1.70 -6.01
N HIS A 103 -14.16 0.52 -5.41
CA HIS A 103 -15.36 -0.30 -5.22
C HIS A 103 -15.56 -0.59 -3.74
N ALA A 104 -16.81 -0.52 -3.28
CA ALA A 104 -17.19 -0.81 -1.91
C ALA A 104 -17.78 -2.21 -1.79
N PHE A 105 -17.36 -2.95 -0.76
CA PHE A 105 -17.86 -4.28 -0.41
C PHE A 105 -18.37 -4.27 1.03
N THR A 106 -19.57 -4.82 1.24
CA THR A 106 -20.10 -5.04 2.60
C THR A 106 -19.60 -6.37 3.14
N VAL A 107 -18.77 -6.32 4.18
CA VAL A 107 -18.16 -7.48 4.84
C VAL A 107 -18.46 -7.40 6.33
N GLU A 108 -19.17 -8.39 6.88
CA GLU A 108 -19.59 -8.42 8.29
C GLU A 108 -20.32 -7.13 8.76
N GLY A 109 -21.06 -6.49 7.85
CA GLY A 109 -21.77 -5.24 8.13
C GLY A 109 -20.89 -3.99 8.15
N ARG A 110 -19.61 -4.10 7.76
CA ARG A 110 -18.68 -2.98 7.53
C ARG A 110 -18.44 -2.78 6.05
N GLU A 111 -18.17 -1.55 5.65
CA GLU A 111 -17.79 -1.23 4.28
C GLU A 111 -16.26 -1.31 4.13
N ILE A 112 -15.79 -2.11 3.18
CA ILE A 112 -14.39 -2.26 2.82
C ILE A 112 -14.19 -1.76 1.39
N LEU A 113 -13.12 -1.01 1.16
CA LEU A 113 -12.82 -0.45 -0.16
C LEU A 113 -11.72 -1.23 -0.88
N THR A 114 -11.90 -1.41 -2.19
CA THR A 114 -10.83 -1.83 -3.11
C THR A 114 -10.64 -0.79 -4.21
N ASP A 115 -9.50 -0.84 -4.89
CA ASP A 115 -9.33 -0.17 -6.18
C ASP A 115 -10.16 -0.87 -7.29
N SER A 116 -10.11 -0.31 -8.51
CA SER A 116 -10.80 -0.85 -9.69
C SER A 116 -10.32 -2.24 -10.12
N GLU A 117 -9.16 -2.69 -9.67
CA GLU A 117 -8.62 -4.01 -9.97
C GLU A 117 -8.90 -5.03 -8.86
N GLY A 118 -9.48 -4.61 -7.73
CA GLY A 118 -9.84 -5.45 -6.59
C GLY A 118 -8.77 -5.54 -5.49
N TYR A 119 -7.75 -4.68 -5.50
CA TYR A 119 -6.79 -4.61 -4.40
C TYR A 119 -7.35 -3.77 -3.27
N LEU A 120 -7.19 -4.24 -2.02
CA LEU A 120 -7.59 -3.49 -0.84
C LEU A 120 -6.99 -2.09 -0.85
N VAL A 121 -7.84 -1.11 -0.59
CA VAL A 121 -7.41 0.26 -0.34
C VAL A 121 -6.62 0.26 0.96
N ASP A 122 -7.17 -0.26 2.05
CA ASP A 122 -6.43 -0.52 3.29
C ASP A 122 -6.13 -2.02 3.47
N PRO A 123 -4.86 -2.46 3.42
CA PRO A 123 -4.48 -3.84 3.72
C PRO A 123 -4.92 -4.35 5.09
N SER A 124 -5.12 -3.44 6.05
CA SER A 124 -5.55 -3.77 7.41
C SER A 124 -7.00 -4.28 7.46
N ASP A 125 -7.81 -3.96 6.44
CA ASP A 125 -9.18 -4.45 6.28
C ASP A 125 -9.26 -5.93 5.85
N TRP A 126 -8.13 -6.58 5.56
CA TRP A 126 -8.17 -7.97 5.15
C TRP A 126 -8.75 -8.88 6.23
N SER A 127 -9.75 -9.67 5.84
CA SER A 127 -10.30 -10.78 6.60
C SER A 127 -10.58 -11.97 5.68
N GLU A 128 -10.81 -13.15 6.27
CA GLU A 128 -11.25 -14.30 5.47
C GLU A 128 -12.60 -14.02 4.79
N GLU A 129 -13.49 -13.28 5.45
CA GLU A 129 -14.79 -12.92 4.89
C GLU A 129 -14.68 -11.93 3.72
N PHE A 130 -13.73 -10.99 3.79
CA PHE A 130 -13.39 -10.15 2.64
C PHE A 130 -12.94 -11.00 1.45
N ALA A 131 -12.01 -11.95 1.66
CA ALA A 131 -11.53 -12.81 0.59
C ALA A 131 -12.67 -13.63 -0.04
N ARG A 132 -13.60 -14.15 0.78
CA ARG A 132 -14.80 -14.85 0.28
C ARG A 132 -15.70 -13.93 -0.54
N THR A 133 -15.97 -12.72 -0.03
CA THR A 133 -16.82 -11.73 -0.67
C THR A 133 -16.26 -11.32 -2.04
N LEU A 134 -14.96 -11.00 -2.09
CA LEU A 134 -14.29 -10.63 -3.34
C LEU A 134 -14.25 -11.82 -4.32
N ALA A 135 -13.94 -13.03 -3.85
CA ALA A 135 -13.94 -14.22 -4.70
C ALA A 135 -15.33 -14.48 -5.31
N ALA A 136 -16.40 -14.40 -4.51
CA ALA A 136 -17.76 -14.59 -4.97
C ALA A 136 -18.17 -13.54 -6.02
N HIS A 137 -17.80 -12.27 -5.81
CA HIS A 137 -17.98 -11.21 -6.80
C HIS A 137 -17.22 -11.49 -8.11
N GLU A 138 -16.07 -12.17 -8.03
CA GLU A 138 -15.29 -12.60 -9.18
C GLU A 138 -15.78 -13.90 -9.83
N GLY A 139 -16.84 -14.52 -9.30
CA GLY A 139 -17.38 -15.81 -9.76
C GLY A 139 -16.51 -17.00 -9.34
N LEU A 140 -15.69 -16.86 -8.30
CA LEU A 140 -14.81 -17.90 -7.76
C LEU A 140 -15.31 -18.37 -6.39
N THR A 141 -15.45 -19.69 -6.21
CA THR A 141 -15.72 -20.29 -4.89
C THR A 141 -14.42 -20.80 -4.29
N LEU A 142 -14.04 -20.29 -3.11
CA LEU A 142 -12.78 -20.65 -2.46
C LEU A 142 -12.84 -22.06 -1.83
N SER A 143 -12.21 -23.02 -2.51
CA SER A 143 -11.93 -24.36 -1.98
C SER A 143 -10.80 -24.37 -0.94
N ALA A 144 -10.55 -25.52 -0.31
CA ALA A 144 -9.43 -25.70 0.61
C ALA A 144 -8.06 -25.38 -0.02
N GLU A 145 -7.86 -25.76 -1.28
CA GLU A 145 -6.61 -25.49 -2.03
C GLU A 145 -6.40 -23.99 -2.22
N HIS A 146 -7.47 -23.23 -2.52
CA HIS A 146 -7.38 -21.76 -2.61
C HIS A 146 -6.91 -21.16 -1.28
N TRP A 147 -7.47 -21.64 -0.16
CA TRP A 147 -7.09 -21.16 1.17
C TRP A 147 -5.64 -21.49 1.54
N GLU A 148 -5.12 -22.63 1.08
CA GLU A 148 -3.71 -22.95 1.25
C GLU A 148 -2.81 -21.98 0.47
N VAL A 149 -3.14 -21.64 -0.77
CA VAL A 149 -2.40 -20.61 -1.53
C VAL A 149 -2.49 -19.24 -0.88
N ILE A 150 -3.69 -18.79 -0.51
CA ILE A 150 -3.91 -17.48 0.14
C ILE A 150 -3.07 -17.38 1.43
N ARG A 151 -3.12 -18.40 2.28
CA ARG A 151 -2.35 -18.43 3.53
C ARG A 151 -0.84 -18.51 3.28
N TYR A 152 -0.40 -19.27 2.28
CA TYR A 152 0.99 -19.31 1.86
C TYR A 152 1.50 -17.93 1.43
N LEU A 153 0.74 -17.21 0.60
CA LEU A 153 1.10 -15.87 0.13
C LEU A 153 1.23 -14.89 1.30
N ARG A 154 0.26 -14.88 2.22
CA ARG A 154 0.29 -14.03 3.42
C ARG A 154 1.49 -14.36 4.32
N ALA A 155 1.76 -15.64 4.56
CA ALA A 155 2.90 -16.07 5.37
C ALA A 155 4.24 -15.74 4.72
N SER A 156 4.37 -15.93 3.40
CA SER A 156 5.58 -15.58 2.65
C SER A 156 5.83 -14.07 2.69
N TYR A 157 4.79 -13.25 2.51
CA TYR A 157 4.90 -11.81 2.59
C TYR A 157 5.31 -11.35 3.99
N ALA A 158 4.66 -11.89 5.03
CA ALA A 158 5.00 -11.58 6.42
C ALA A 158 6.46 -11.94 6.77
N LYS A 159 6.99 -13.01 6.17
CA LYS A 159 8.36 -13.48 6.43
C LYS A 159 9.42 -12.72 5.64
N HIS A 160 9.17 -12.40 4.38
CA HIS A 160 10.19 -11.89 3.46
C HIS A 160 10.01 -10.40 3.10
N GLY A 161 8.87 -9.80 3.44
CA GLY A 161 8.52 -8.42 3.10
C GLY A 161 8.18 -8.19 1.62
N THR A 162 8.18 -9.25 0.81
CA THR A 162 7.92 -9.21 -0.64
C THR A 162 6.93 -10.30 -1.05
N GLN A 163 6.19 -10.07 -2.14
CA GLN A 163 5.26 -11.06 -2.68
C GLN A 163 6.03 -12.27 -3.22
N ALA A 164 5.49 -13.48 -3.01
CA ALA A 164 6.09 -14.70 -3.54
C ALA A 164 6.02 -14.71 -5.07
N THR A 165 7.08 -15.18 -5.72
CA THR A 165 7.06 -15.33 -7.18
C THR A 165 6.25 -16.57 -7.60
N VAL A 166 5.80 -16.62 -8.85
CA VAL A 166 5.16 -17.83 -9.42
C VAL A 166 6.05 -19.06 -9.30
N ARG A 167 7.37 -18.88 -9.45
CA ARG A 167 8.34 -19.96 -9.28
C ARG A 167 8.35 -20.50 -7.85
N ASP A 168 8.29 -19.62 -6.85
CA ASP A 168 8.25 -20.02 -5.44
C ASP A 168 6.96 -20.76 -5.12
N MET A 169 5.82 -20.28 -5.64
CA MET A 169 4.52 -20.94 -5.50
C MET A 169 4.54 -22.35 -6.10
N ILE A 170 5.01 -22.51 -7.33
CA ILE A 170 5.11 -23.82 -7.99
C ILE A 170 6.06 -24.75 -7.21
N ALA A 171 7.22 -24.25 -6.78
CA ALA A 171 8.17 -25.05 -6.02
C ALA A 171 7.57 -25.55 -4.70
N HIS A 172 6.83 -24.67 -3.99
CA HIS A 172 6.13 -25.02 -2.76
C HIS A 172 5.01 -26.04 -3.01
N PHE A 173 4.07 -25.73 -3.91
CA PHE A 173 2.87 -26.55 -4.10
C PHE A 173 3.13 -27.85 -4.84
N ARG A 174 4.17 -27.94 -5.69
CA ARG A 174 4.64 -29.26 -6.20
C ARG A 174 5.12 -30.17 -5.07
N ARG A 175 5.71 -29.63 -4.01
CA ARG A 175 6.17 -30.42 -2.88
C ARG A 175 5.01 -30.82 -1.96
N VAL A 176 4.02 -29.94 -1.78
CA VAL A 176 2.89 -30.16 -0.86
C VAL A 176 1.82 -31.05 -1.50
N TRP A 177 1.43 -30.77 -2.75
CA TRP A 177 0.34 -31.47 -3.44
C TRP A 177 0.82 -32.50 -4.46
N GLY A 178 2.03 -32.33 -5.00
CA GLY A 178 2.52 -33.16 -6.09
C GLY A 178 1.79 -32.91 -7.41
N GLY A 179 2.20 -33.66 -8.43
CA GLY A 179 1.48 -33.81 -9.69
C GLY A 179 1.18 -32.52 -10.46
N GLU A 180 0.04 -32.53 -11.16
CA GLU A 180 -0.48 -31.42 -11.96
C GLU A 180 -1.04 -30.29 -11.08
N GLN A 181 -1.57 -30.62 -9.90
CA GLN A 181 -2.18 -29.66 -8.97
C GLN A 181 -1.19 -28.59 -8.52
N GLY A 182 0.04 -28.98 -8.17
CA GLY A 182 1.10 -28.04 -7.79
C GLY A 182 1.79 -27.35 -8.96
N SER A 183 1.42 -27.66 -10.20
CA SER A 183 2.05 -27.11 -11.40
C SER A 183 1.56 -25.68 -11.71
N ASN A 184 2.23 -25.02 -12.66
CA ASN A 184 1.75 -23.73 -13.19
C ASN A 184 0.29 -23.83 -13.69
N HIS A 185 -0.04 -24.92 -14.40
CA HIS A 185 -1.37 -25.11 -14.93
C HIS A 185 -2.41 -25.26 -13.81
N GLY A 186 -2.14 -26.10 -12.81
CA GLY A 186 -3.02 -26.30 -11.66
C GLY A 186 -3.28 -25.01 -10.88
N LEU A 187 -2.23 -24.23 -10.59
CA LEU A 187 -2.40 -22.95 -9.89
C LEU A 187 -3.19 -21.92 -10.72
N HIS A 188 -3.04 -21.91 -12.05
CA HIS A 188 -3.83 -21.05 -12.92
C HIS A 188 -5.28 -21.53 -13.09
N GLN A 189 -5.55 -22.82 -12.97
CA GLN A 189 -6.93 -23.33 -12.90
C GLN A 189 -7.62 -22.91 -11.61
N LEU A 190 -6.91 -22.91 -10.47
CA LEU A 190 -7.43 -22.40 -9.20
C LEU A 190 -7.69 -20.89 -9.26
N PHE A 191 -6.79 -20.12 -9.88
CA PHE A 191 -6.90 -18.67 -9.95
C PHE A 191 -7.06 -18.18 -11.41
N PRO A 192 -8.26 -18.30 -12.01
CA PRO A 192 -8.47 -18.05 -13.43
C PRO A 192 -8.28 -16.58 -13.85
N ARG A 193 -8.42 -15.60 -12.93
CA ARG A 193 -8.29 -14.18 -13.26
C ARG A 193 -6.85 -13.69 -13.15
N GLY A 194 -6.02 -14.13 -14.10
CA GLY A 194 -4.63 -13.69 -14.18
C GLY A 194 -3.67 -14.46 -13.28
N GLY A 195 -4.06 -15.63 -12.77
CA GLY A 195 -3.19 -16.54 -12.06
C GLY A 195 -3.03 -16.23 -10.57
N PRO A 196 -2.28 -17.10 -9.86
CA PRO A 196 -2.06 -16.96 -8.42
C PRO A 196 -1.32 -15.66 -8.05
N GLN A 197 -0.52 -15.10 -8.97
CA GLN A 197 0.20 -13.83 -8.76
C GLN A 197 -0.69 -12.58 -8.85
N LYS A 198 -1.82 -12.64 -9.58
CA LYS A 198 -2.77 -11.50 -9.63
C LYS A 198 -3.94 -11.75 -8.69
N GLN A 199 -4.77 -12.73 -9.00
CA GLN A 199 -5.97 -13.01 -8.23
C GLN A 199 -5.64 -13.55 -6.84
N GLY A 200 -4.66 -14.45 -6.72
CA GLY A 200 -4.23 -14.96 -5.41
C GLY A 200 -3.71 -13.87 -4.49
N ASN A 201 -2.84 -12.98 -4.98
CA ASN A 201 -2.32 -11.84 -4.20
C ASN A 201 -3.42 -10.86 -3.77
N ARG A 202 -4.39 -10.53 -4.65
CA ARG A 202 -5.55 -9.71 -4.27
C ARG A 202 -6.37 -10.34 -3.15
N LEU A 203 -6.72 -11.61 -3.31
CA LEU A 203 -7.50 -12.36 -2.32
C LEU A 203 -6.73 -12.53 -0.99
N ALA A 204 -5.39 -12.55 -1.06
CA ALA A 204 -4.52 -12.52 0.11
C ALA A 204 -4.39 -11.13 0.76
N GLY A 205 -4.99 -10.08 0.21
CA GLY A 205 -4.91 -8.71 0.72
C GLY A 205 -3.54 -8.07 0.51
N LEU A 206 -2.74 -8.57 -0.43
CA LEU A 206 -1.41 -8.05 -0.71
C LEU A 206 -1.51 -6.95 -1.77
N LEU A 207 -0.84 -5.83 -1.52
CA LEU A 207 -0.86 -4.68 -2.42
C LEU A 207 -0.20 -4.97 -3.77
N ARG A 208 -0.72 -4.35 -4.83
CA ARG A 208 -0.16 -4.46 -6.17
C ARG A 208 1.30 -3.99 -6.19
N ILE A 209 2.19 -4.81 -6.73
CA ILE A 209 3.58 -4.41 -6.96
C ILE A 209 3.60 -3.43 -8.15
N LYS A 210 4.24 -2.25 -8.01
CA LYS A 210 4.45 -1.35 -9.15
C LYS A 210 5.47 -1.98 -10.12
N GLY A 211 5.04 -2.34 -11.34
CA GLY A 211 5.96 -2.73 -12.41
C GLY A 211 5.50 -3.82 -13.38
N GLU A 212 4.37 -4.50 -13.16
CA GLU A 212 3.86 -5.49 -14.13
C GLU A 212 2.86 -4.84 -15.09
N HIS A 213 3.34 -4.55 -16.31
CA HIS A 213 2.52 -4.34 -17.50
C HIS A 213 2.45 -5.62 -18.30
#